data_AF-A0A6G2C0H0-F1
#
_entry.id   AF-A0A6G2C0H0-F1
#
_cell.length_a   1.000
_cell.length_b   1.000
_cell.length_c   1.000
_cell.angle_alpha   90.00
_cell.angle_beta   90.00
_cell.angle_gamma   90.00
#
_symmetry.space_group_name_H-M   'P 1'
#
loop_
_entity.id
_entity.type
_entity.pdbx_description
1 polymer ?
#
loop_
_entity_poly.entity_id
_entity_poly.type
_entity_poly.pdbx_seq_one_letter_code
_entity_poly.pdbx_strand_id
1 'polypeptide(L)' 'VELLFNDPEVTKIQTDPSPSNLRAIRCYEKAGFERQGTVTTPYGPAVYMVQTRQAFERTRSDA' A
#
# COMPACT_ATOMS: atom_id res chain seq x y z
N VAL A 1 3.59 -1.26 -8.22
CA VAL A 1 2.41 -0.37 -8.28
C VAL A 1 2.26 0.36 -9.61
N GLU A 2 3.35 0.68 -10.30
CA GLU A 2 3.35 1.38 -11.59
C GLU A 2 2.34 0.84 -12.61
N LEU A 3 2.32 -0.47 -12.86
CA LEU A 3 1.36 -1.09 -13.78
C LEU A 3 -0.11 -0.75 -13.44
N LEU A 4 -0.47 -0.70 -12.15
CA LEU A 4 -1.83 -0.37 -11.73
C LEU A 4 -2.12 1.12 -11.86
N PHE A 5 -1.14 2.00 -11.62
CA PHE A 5 -1.31 3.44 -11.80
C PHE A 5 -1.26 3.91 -13.25
N ASN A 6 -0.86 3.05 -14.19
CA ASN A 6 -1.01 3.31 -15.62
C ASN A 6 -2.48 3.42 -16.05
N ASP A 7 -3.39 2.79 -15.32
CA ASP A 7 -4.82 3.07 -15.45
C ASP A 7 -5.12 4.41 -14.74
N PRO A 8 -5.57 5.46 -15.47
CA PRO A 8 -5.83 6.77 -14.88
C PRO A 8 -6.97 6.75 -13.84
N GLU A 9 -7.89 5.79 -13.89
CA GLU A 9 -8.99 5.69 -12.93
C GLU A 9 -8.54 5.15 -11.56
N VAL A 10 -7.39 4.49 -11.50
CA VAL A 10 -6.82 4.01 -10.24
C VAL A 10 -6.25 5.19 -9.45
N THR A 11 -6.88 5.49 -8.30
CA THR A 11 -6.48 6.60 -7.42
C THR A 11 -5.67 6.14 -6.20
N LYS A 12 -5.85 4.89 -5.79
CA LYS A 12 -5.24 4.29 -4.60
C LYS A 12 -5.09 2.79 -4.77
N ILE A 13 -3.95 2.24 -4.34
CA ILE A 13 -3.72 0.81 -4.22
C ILE A 13 -3.66 0.47 -2.75
N GLN A 14 -4.30 -0.62 -2.35
CA GLN A 14 -4.32 -1.08 -0.96
C GLN A 14 -3.88 -2.53 -0.84
N THR A 15 -3.35 -2.87 0.31
CA THR A 15 -3.03 -4.24 0.73
C THR A 15 -3.30 -4.39 2.23
N ASP A 16 -3.55 -5.62 2.65
CA ASP A 16 -4.02 -5.99 3.98
C ASP A 16 -3.24 -7.20 4.54
N PRO A 17 -1.89 -7.13 4.63
CA PRO A 17 -1.11 -8.23 5.19
C PRO A 17 -1.54 -8.55 6.63
N SER A 18 -1.45 -9.84 6.98
CA SER A 18 -1.59 -10.29 8.37
C SER A 18 -0.60 -9.53 9.28
N PRO A 19 -1.01 -9.11 10.50
CA PRO A 19 -0.13 -8.41 11.45
C PRO A 19 1.13 -9.17 11.83
N SER A 20 1.09 -10.51 11.76
CA SER A 20 2.26 -11.36 12.04
C SER A 20 3.22 -11.48 10.86
N ASN A 21 2.82 -11.09 9.65
CA ASN A 21 3.66 -11.16 8.46
C ASN A 21 4.53 -9.89 8.31
N LEU A 22 5.44 -9.71 9.28
CA LEU A 22 6.33 -8.55 9.35
C LEU A 22 7.19 -8.38 8.08
N ARG A 23 7.53 -9.49 7.41
CA ARG A 23 8.27 -9.47 6.15
C ARG A 23 7.45 -8.83 5.02
N ALA A 24 6.18 -9.19 4.88
CA ALA A 24 5.30 -8.59 3.87
C ALA A 24 5.07 -7.11 4.17
N ILE A 25 4.79 -6.76 5.43
CA ILE A 25 4.61 -5.37 5.85
C ILE A 25 5.84 -4.53 5.48
N ARG A 26 7.04 -5.00 5.84
CA ARG A 26 8.29 -4.30 5.49
C ARG A 26 8.51 -4.19 3.98
N CYS A 27 8.16 -5.23 3.22
CA CYS A 27 8.22 -5.21 1.76
C CYS A 27 7.35 -4.10 1.17
N TYR A 28 6.10 -3.98 1.63
CA TYR A 28 5.17 -2.95 1.16
C TYR A 28 5.63 -1.54 1.55
N GLU A 29 6.18 -1.35 2.76
CA GLU A 29 6.80 -0.07 3.13
C GLU A 29 7.93 0.32 2.18
N LYS A 30 8.82 -0.61 1.82
CA LYS A 30 9.89 -0.34 0.84
C LYS A 30 9.35 -0.01 -0.54
N ALA A 31 8.18 -0.52 -0.89
CA ALA A 31 7.51 -0.23 -2.15
C ALA A 31 6.74 1.11 -2.15
N GLY A 32 6.69 1.82 -1.02
CA GLY A 32 6.04 3.12 -0.89
C GLY A 32 4.62 3.08 -0.30
N PHE A 33 4.21 1.96 0.30
CA PHE A 33 2.94 1.89 1.03
C PHE A 33 3.08 2.39 2.47
N GLU A 34 2.07 3.10 2.94
CA GLU A 34 1.97 3.61 4.31
C GLU A 34 0.93 2.84 5.11
N ARG A 35 1.26 2.48 6.36
CA ARG A 35 0.31 1.85 7.29
C ARG A 35 -0.73 2.87 7.74
N GLN A 36 -2.00 2.49 7.66
CA GLN A 36 -3.13 3.32 8.10
C GLN A 36 -3.69 2.86 9.45
N GLY A 37 -3.58 1.56 9.76
CA GLY A 37 -4.06 0.97 11.00
C GLY A 37 -4.42 -0.50 10.85
N THR A 38 -4.94 -1.10 11.91
CA THR A 38 -5.47 -2.48 11.86
C THR A 38 -6.96 -2.42 11.55
N VAL A 39 -7.42 -3.23 10.60
CA VAL A 39 -8.83 -3.36 10.20
C VAL A 39 -9.30 -4.81 10.37
N THR A 40 -10.59 -4.99 10.66
CA THR A 40 -11.22 -6.31 10.69
C THR A 40 -11.58 -6.73 9.27
N THR A 41 -11.05 -7.87 8.82
CA THR A 41 -11.42 -8.51 7.55
C THR A 41 -12.13 -9.84 7.82
N PRO A 42 -12.80 -10.46 6.82
CA PRO A 42 -13.36 -11.80 6.97
C PRO A 42 -12.33 -12.87 7.38
N TYR A 43 -11.03 -12.62 7.16
CA TYR A 43 -9.92 -13.52 7.48
C TYR A 43 -9.21 -13.18 8.80
N GLY A 44 -9.77 -12.23 9.57
CA GLY A 44 -9.21 -11.74 10.82
C GLY A 44 -8.58 -10.34 10.69
N PRO A 45 -7.88 -9.87 11.73
CA PRO A 45 -7.23 -8.57 11.72
C PRO A 45 -6.16 -8.49 10.62
N ALA A 46 -6.12 -7.37 9.91
CA ALA A 46 -5.13 -7.07 8.89
C ALA A 46 -4.55 -5.67 9.05
N VAL A 47 -3.28 -5.47 8.69
CA VAL A 47 -2.67 -4.14 8.67
C VAL A 47 -3.06 -3.48 7.36
N TYR A 48 -3.97 -2.51 7.40
CA TYR A 48 -4.38 -1.75 6.22
C TYR A 48 -3.23 -0.84 5.79
N MET A 49 -2.74 -1.03 4.57
CA MET A 49 -1.67 -0.24 3.98
C MET A 49 -2.09 0.29 2.63
N VAL A 50 -1.71 1.54 2.31
CA VAL A 50 -2.10 2.21 1.07
C VAL A 50 -0.95 2.94 0.41
N GLN A 51 -0.99 3.03 -0.90
CA GLN A 51 -0.21 3.98 -1.68
C GLN A 51 -1.17 4.75 -2.58
N THR A 52 -1.15 6.08 -2.51
CA THR A 52 -1.99 6.95 -3.34
C THR A 52 -1.25 7.33 -4.62
N ARG A 53 -2.01 7.66 -5.68
CA ARG A 53 -1.44 8.22 -6.92
C ARG A 53 -0.56 9.42 -6.63
N GLN A 54 -1.05 10.37 -5.83
CA GLN A 54 -0.30 11.58 -5.45
C GLN A 54 1.02 11.24 -4.74
N ALA A 55 1.04 10.25 -3.85
CA ALA A 55 2.28 9.83 -3.20
C ALA A 55 3.27 9.21 -4.20
N PHE A 56 2.78 8.33 -5.08
CA PHE A 56 3.58 7.71 -6.13
C PHE A 56 4.22 8.74 -7.08
N GLU A 57 3.44 9.72 -7.53
CA GLU A 57 3.92 10.79 -8.42
C GLU A 57 4.98 11.67 -7.75
N ARG A 58 4.78 12.09 -6.48
CA ARG A 58 5.79 12.86 -5.73
C ARG A 58 7.13 12.12 -5.62
N THR A 59 7.11 10.83 -5.31
CA THR A 59 8.37 10.05 -5.19
C THR A 59 9.14 9.89 -6.49
N ARG A 60 8.49 10.10 -7.65
CA ARG A 60 9.10 10.02 -8.98
C ARG A 60 9.65 11.36 -9.46
N SER A 61 9.10 12.49 -8.98
CA SER A 61 9.60 13.82 -9.33
C SER A 61 10.88 14.20 -8.58
N ASP A 62 11.11 13.59 -7.41
CA ASP A 62 12.26 13.88 -6.54
C ASP A 62 13.49 13.00 -6.85
N ALA A 63 13.39 12.09 -7.83
CA ALA A 63 14.42 11.13 -8.23
C ALA A 63 15.07 11.53 -9.56
#